data_AF-A0AAW2S326-F1
#
_entry.id   AF-A0AAW2S326-F1
#
_cell.length_a   1.000
_cell.length_b   1.000
_cell.length_c   1.000
_cell.angle_alpha   90.00
_cell.angle_beta   90.00
_cell.angle_gamma   90.00
#
_symmetry.space_group_name_H-M   'P 1'
#
loop_
_entity.id
_entity.type
_entity.pdbx_description
1 polymer ?
#
loop_
_entity_poly.entity_id
_entity_poly.type
_entity_poly.pdbx_seq_one_letter_code
_entity_poly.pdbx_strand_id
1 'polypeptide(L)' 'MADDLPLNWKEHNLPEHDGATDLQEHLSYFENIALLHRYTAGVKCRMFVNTFT' A
#
# COMPACT_ATOMS: atom_id res chain seq x y z
N MET A 1 -8.53 -15.51 -2.79
CA MET A 1 -7.78 -14.38 -3.40
C MET A 1 -8.23 -13.13 -2.67
N ALA A 2 -7.34 -12.19 -2.35
CA ALA A 2 -7.54 -11.11 -1.37
C ALA A 2 -8.55 -10.00 -1.77
N ASP A 3 -9.62 -10.34 -2.49
CA ASP A 3 -10.67 -9.41 -2.93
C ASP A 3 -11.66 -9.02 -1.82
N ASP A 4 -11.60 -9.68 -0.65
CA ASP A 4 -12.48 -9.42 0.50
C ASP A 4 -12.02 -8.26 1.40
N LEU A 5 -10.96 -7.53 1.04
CA LEU A 5 -10.48 -6.42 1.86
C LEU A 5 -11.42 -5.19 1.74
N PRO A 6 -11.81 -4.57 2.88
CA PRO A 6 -12.62 -3.35 2.88
C PRO A 6 -12.00 -2.24 2.01
N LEU A 7 -12.84 -1.37 1.45
CA LEU A 7 -12.39 -0.28 0.58
C LEU A 7 -11.42 0.69 1.31
N ASN A 8 -11.68 0.94 2.59
CA ASN A 8 -10.90 1.80 3.49
C ASN A 8 -9.79 1.03 4.22
N TRP A 9 -9.52 -0.21 3.84
CA TRP A 9 -8.45 -0.98 4.47
C TRP A 9 -7.11 -0.30 4.21
N LYS A 10 -6.36 -0.09 5.30
CA LYS A 10 -4.99 0.41 5.30
C LYS A 10 -4.08 -0.70 5.82
N GLU A 11 -2.96 -0.90 5.15
CA GLU A 11 -1.92 -1.77 5.64
C GLU A 11 -1.18 -1.07 6.77
N HIS A 12 -1.14 -1.69 7.96
CA HIS A 12 -0.51 -1.11 9.13
C HIS A 12 1.01 -0.93 8.97
N ASN A 13 1.63 -1.78 8.15
CA ASN A 13 3.08 -1.74 7.93
C ASN A 13 3.50 -0.78 6.80
N LEU A 14 2.55 -0.14 6.13
CA LEU A 14 2.83 0.83 5.09
C LEU A 14 2.65 2.24 5.67
N PRO A 15 3.74 2.99 5.90
CA PRO A 15 3.64 4.35 6.44
C PRO A 15 2.83 5.24 5.49
N GLU A 16 2.19 6.26 6.06
CA GLU A 16 1.54 7.30 5.27
C GLU A 16 2.61 8.18 4.62
N HIS A 17 2.38 8.56 3.36
CA HIS A 17 3.28 9.44 2.63
C HIS A 17 2.82 10.89 2.79
N ASP A 18 3.53 11.63 3.63
CA ASP A 18 3.28 13.04 3.96
C ASP A 18 3.79 14.04 2.91
N GLY A 19 4.32 13.56 1.78
CA GLY A 19 4.93 14.37 0.73
C GLY A 19 6.33 14.90 1.05
N ALA A 20 6.85 14.65 2.26
CA ALA A 20 8.21 14.96 2.67
C ALA A 20 9.10 13.71 2.74
N THR A 21 8.49 12.56 2.98
CA THR A 21 9.14 11.25 2.92
C THR A 21 9.70 11.00 1.52
N ASP A 22 10.87 10.38 1.42
CA ASP A 22 11.45 10.05 0.12
C ASP A 22 10.53 9.09 -0.66
N LEU A 23 10.21 9.47 -1.89
CA LEU A 23 9.26 8.71 -2.73
C LEU A 23 9.81 7.32 -3.07
N GLN A 24 11.13 7.18 -3.21
CA GLN A 24 11.76 5.92 -3.57
C GLN A 24 11.79 4.94 -2.40
N GLU A 25 12.01 5.45 -1.18
CA GLU A 25 11.84 4.70 0.06
C GLU A 25 10.39 4.21 0.23
N HIS A 26 9.42 5.10 0.03
CA HIS A 26 7.99 4.76 0.13
C HIS A 26 7.57 3.67 -0.86
N LEU A 27 8.02 3.79 -2.12
CA LEU A 27 7.78 2.76 -3.15
C LEU A 27 8.42 1.42 -2.77
N SER A 28 9.62 1.43 -2.20
CA SER A 28 10.31 0.21 -1.76
C SER A 28 9.55 -0.51 -0.64
N TYR A 29 8.98 0.23 0.32
CA TYR A 29 8.10 -0.36 1.35
C TYR A 29 6.83 -0.94 0.74
N PHE A 30 6.18 -0.21 -0.16
CA PHE A 30 4.97 -0.66 -0.85
C PHE A 30 5.20 -1.96 -1.62
N GLU A 31 6.26 -2.04 -2.43
CA GLU A 31 6.57 -3.22 -3.23
C GLU A 31 6.85 -4.46 -2.36
N ASN A 32 7.60 -4.29 -1.27
CA ASN A 32 7.88 -5.37 -0.33
C ASN A 32 6.60 -5.96 0.28
N ILE A 33 5.68 -5.12 0.72
CA ILE A 33 4.42 -5.61 1.30
C ILE A 33 3.51 -6.21 0.22
N ALA A 34 3.43 -5.57 -0.94
CA ALA A 34 2.65 -6.06 -2.07
C ALA A 34 3.12 -7.44 -2.56
N LEU A 35 4.43 -7.73 -2.47
CA LEU A 35 5.03 -9.03 -2.75
C LEU A 35 4.72 -10.05 -1.65
N LEU A 36 4.89 -9.66 -0.38
CA LEU A 36 4.67 -10.54 0.78
C LEU A 36 3.26 -11.12 0.81
N HIS A 37 2.25 -10.28 0.61
CA HIS A 37 0.84 -10.67 0.74
C HIS A 37 0.20 -11.15 -0.56
N ARG A 38 0.94 -11.14 -1.68
CA ARG A 38 0.46 -11.56 -3.02
C ARG A 38 -0.88 -10.91 -3.39
N TYR A 39 -1.03 -9.63 -3.11
CA TYR A 39 -2.26 -8.90 -3.37
C TYR A 39 -2.61 -8.87 -4.87
N THR A 40 -3.91 -8.83 -5.17
CA THR A 40 -4.36 -8.58 -6.55
C THR A 40 -4.05 -7.14 -6.95
N ALA A 41 -3.99 -6.86 -8.26
CA ALA A 41 -3.72 -5.51 -8.75
C ALA A 41 -4.70 -4.47 -8.17
N GLY A 42 -5.98 -4.82 -8.04
CA GLY A 42 -6.99 -3.95 -7.44
C GLY A 42 -6.70 -3.57 -5.99
N VAL A 43 -6.29 -4.54 -5.17
CA VAL A 43 -5.90 -4.29 -3.77
C VAL A 43 -4.64 -3.43 -3.70
N LYS A 44 -3.62 -3.72 -4.54
CA LYS A 44 -2.38 -2.93 -4.61
C LYS A 44 -2.68 -1.46 -4.92
N CYS A 45 -3.52 -1.19 -5.93
CA CYS A 45 -3.89 0.19 -6.27
C CYS A 45 -4.61 0.92 -5.12
N ARG A 46 -5.58 0.27 -4.46
CA ARG A 46 -6.30 0.88 -3.33
C ARG A 46 -5.37 1.16 -2.14
N MET A 47 -4.52 0.20 -1.82
CA MET A 47 -3.52 0.32 -0.75
C MET A 47 -2.58 1.49 -1.00
N PHE A 48 -2.07 1.63 -2.24
CA PHE A 48 -1.19 2.75 -2.61
C PHE A 48 -1.92 4.09 -2.47
N VAL A 49 -3.13 4.23 -3.01
CA VAL A 49 -3.91 5.47 -2.89
C VAL A 49 -4.18 5.83 -1.44
N ASN A 50 -4.48 4.86 -0.59
CA ASN A 50 -4.74 5.08 0.84
C ASN A 50 -3.49 5.52 1.64
N THR A 51 -2.29 5.50 1.05
CA THR A 51 -1.08 6.07 1.67
C THR A 51 -0.90 7.56 1.45
N PHE A 52 -1.64 8.18 0.52
CA PHE A 52 -1.58 9.61 0.31
C PHE A 52 -2.73 10.26 1.09
N THR A 53 -2.40 11.19 1.97
CA THR A 53 -3.38 12.01 2.72
C THR A 53 -3.87 13.20 1.90
#